data_AF-A0A7Z9HDP8-F1
#
_entry.id   AF-A0A7Z9HDP8-F1
#
_cell.length_a   1.000
_cell.length_b   1.000
_cell.length_c   1.000
_cell.angle_alpha   90.00
_cell.angle_beta   90.00
_cell.angle_gamma   90.00
#
_symmetry.space_group_name_H-M   'P 1'
#
loop_
_entity.id
_entity.type
_entity.pdbx_description
1 polymer ?
#
loop_
_entity_poly.entity_id
_entity_poly.type
_entity_poly.pdbx_seq_one_letter_code
_entity_poly.pdbx_strand_id
1 'polypeptide(L)'
;MEQSIIEEACQLVAQHEVGGDQLSDLLKDADSISYFEVNMPLYFQREGYEETLKRCIWGYHRLSPKMKKKCQKMTYSDSTLVGLLQEAVSTAENELVCSK
;
A
#
# COMPACT_ATOMS: atom_id res chain seq x y z
N MET A 1 13.31 -9.10 29.03
CA MET A 1 12.31 -9.78 28.17
C MET A 1 11.20 -8.82 27.79
N GLU A 2 10.53 -8.16 28.75
CA GLU A 2 9.54 -7.13 28.40
C GLU A 2 10.17 -5.93 27.66
N GLN A 3 11.31 -5.44 28.15
CA GLN A 3 12.00 -4.29 27.55
C GLN A 3 12.43 -4.52 26.09
N SER A 4 12.93 -5.71 25.76
CA SER A 4 13.36 -6.04 24.39
C SER A 4 12.17 -6.13 23.42
N ILE A 5 11.01 -6.63 23.90
CA ILE A 5 9.78 -6.67 23.09
C ILE A 5 9.26 -5.25 22.84
N ILE A 6 9.32 -4.38 23.85
CA ILE A 6 8.90 -2.97 23.72
C ILE A 6 9.78 -2.26 22.69
N GLU A 7 11.09 -2.41 22.78
CA GLU A 7 12.03 -1.79 21.83
C GLU A 7 11.83 -2.28 20.40
N GLU A 8 11.64 -3.59 20.22
CA GLU A 8 11.33 -4.17 18.91
C GLU A 8 10.00 -3.65 18.35
N ALA A 9 8.94 -3.60 19.16
CA ALA A 9 7.65 -3.05 18.75
C ALA A 9 7.76 -1.57 18.36
N CYS A 10 8.46 -0.76 19.16
CA CYS A 10 8.71 0.65 18.84
C CYS A 10 9.46 0.81 17.51
N GLN A 11 10.46 -0.04 17.26
CA GLN A 11 11.22 -0.01 16.02
C GLN A 11 10.35 -0.39 14.82
N LEU A 12 9.54 -1.45 14.93
CA LEU A 12 8.61 -1.86 13.87
C LEU A 12 7.60 -0.76 13.55
N VAL A 13 7.01 -0.14 14.57
CA VAL A 13 6.08 0.98 14.38
C VAL A 13 6.78 2.18 13.74
N ALA A 14 8.01 2.51 14.15
CA ALA A 14 8.74 3.62 13.56
C ALA A 14 9.09 3.39 12.07
N GLN A 15 9.33 2.14 11.68
CA GLN A 15 9.81 1.82 10.34
C GLN A 15 8.74 1.30 9.37
N HIS A 16 7.54 0.90 9.82
CA HIS A 16 6.57 0.23 8.93
C HIS A 16 6.12 1.05 7.71
N GLU A 17 6.30 2.37 7.70
CA GLU A 17 6.01 3.18 6.51
C GLU A 17 7.07 3.03 5.42
N VAL A 18 8.35 2.93 5.81
CA VAL A 18 9.52 2.94 4.90
C VAL A 18 10.08 1.54 4.70
N GLY A 19 10.08 0.72 5.75
CA GLY A 19 10.76 -0.57 5.84
C GLY A 19 12.27 -0.41 6.07
N GLY A 20 13.05 -1.38 5.60
CA GLY A 20 14.52 -1.33 5.70
C GLY A 20 15.17 -2.54 6.38
N ASP A 21 14.36 -3.38 7.02
CA ASP A 21 14.74 -4.72 7.46
C ASP A 21 13.62 -5.71 7.16
N GLN A 22 13.89 -7.01 7.33
CA GLN A 22 12.94 -8.07 6.96
C GLN A 22 11.59 -7.95 7.68
N LEU A 23 11.57 -7.55 8.96
CA LEU A 23 10.34 -7.49 9.75
C LEU A 23 9.57 -6.21 9.47
N SER A 24 10.25 -5.07 9.37
CA SER A 24 9.62 -3.80 9.01
C SER A 24 9.12 -3.79 7.55
N ASP A 25 9.83 -4.44 6.62
CA ASP A 25 9.37 -4.64 5.25
C ASP A 25 8.13 -5.55 5.18
N LEU A 26 8.10 -6.62 6.00
CA LEU A 26 6.92 -7.47 6.09
C LEU A 26 5.70 -6.71 6.63
N LEU A 27 5.90 -5.89 7.66
CA LEU A 27 4.84 -5.07 8.24
C LEU A 27 4.36 -3.99 7.26
N LYS A 28 5.29 -3.35 6.53
CA LYS A 28 4.98 -2.39 5.46
C LYS A 28 4.12 -3.01 4.36
N ASP A 29 4.48 -4.21 3.90
CA ASP A 29 3.70 -4.95 2.91
C ASP A 29 2.31 -5.31 3.44
N ALA A 30 2.21 -5.75 4.71
CA ALA A 30 0.94 -6.08 5.34
C ALA A 30 0.02 -4.86 5.50
N ASP A 31 0.55 -3.75 5.99
CA ASP A 31 -0.16 -2.47 6.10
C ASP A 31 -0.64 -2.02 4.71
N SER A 32 0.27 -1.92 3.74
CA SER A 32 -0.03 -1.42 2.40
C SER A 32 -1.05 -2.29 1.68
N ILE A 33 -0.94 -3.63 1.76
CA ILE A 33 -1.87 -4.51 1.05
C ILE A 33 -3.26 -4.52 1.71
N SER A 34 -3.32 -4.42 3.04
CA SER A 34 -4.60 -4.40 3.77
C SER A 34 -5.48 -3.22 3.34
N TYR A 35 -4.85 -2.10 2.96
CA TYR A 35 -5.57 -0.97 2.39
C TYR A 35 -6.33 -1.36 1.13
N PHE A 36 -5.66 -2.00 0.16
CA PHE A 36 -6.31 -2.43 -1.09
C PHE A 36 -7.34 -3.54 -0.85
N GLU A 37 -7.03 -4.53 -0.01
CA GLU A 37 -7.93 -5.67 0.20
C GLU A 37 -9.21 -5.32 0.94
N VAL A 38 -9.16 -4.36 1.86
CA VAL A 38 -10.26 -4.11 2.81
C VAL A 38 -10.69 -2.66 2.85
N ASN A 39 -9.75 -1.71 2.93
CA ASN A 39 -10.07 -0.34 3.32
C ASN A 39 -10.34 0.61 2.14
N MET A 40 -9.86 0.31 0.93
CA MET A 40 -10.00 1.17 -0.24
C MET A 40 -11.46 1.56 -0.53
N PRO A 41 -12.45 0.64 -0.51
CA PRO A 41 -13.86 1.01 -0.73
C PRO A 41 -14.39 2.00 0.32
N LEU A 42 -14.07 1.78 1.60
CA LEU A 42 -14.51 2.65 2.70
C LEU A 42 -13.82 4.01 2.65
N TYR A 43 -12.53 4.03 2.29
CA TYR A 43 -11.78 5.26 2.12
C TYR A 43 -12.33 6.08 0.95
N PHE A 44 -12.65 5.43 -0.18
CA PHE A 44 -13.28 6.08 -1.32
C PHE A 44 -14.63 6.69 -0.98
N GLN A 45 -15.46 5.98 -0.22
CA GLN A 45 -16.74 6.52 0.24
C GLN A 45 -16.57 7.79 1.09
N ARG A 46 -15.48 7.88 1.87
CA ARG A 46 -15.24 8.99 2.80
C ARG A 46 -14.57 10.20 2.14
N GLU A 47 -13.54 9.96 1.32
CA GLU A 47 -12.66 11.01 0.79
C GLU A 47 -12.89 11.30 -0.70
N GLY A 48 -13.52 10.38 -1.43
CA GLY A 48 -13.75 10.50 -2.86
C GLY A 48 -12.56 10.11 -3.73
N TYR A 49 -12.70 10.36 -5.04
CA TYR A 49 -11.82 9.79 -6.08
C TYR A 49 -10.37 10.29 -5.99
N GLU A 50 -10.15 11.60 -5.96
CA GLU A 50 -8.81 12.18 -6.05
C GLU A 50 -7.90 11.74 -4.89
N GLU A 51 -8.42 11.79 -3.67
CA GLU A 51 -7.65 11.38 -2.48
C GLU A 51 -7.42 9.86 -2.45
N THR A 52 -8.39 9.08 -2.92
CA THR A 52 -8.22 7.63 -3.03
C THR A 52 -7.16 7.29 -4.07
N LEU A 53 -7.13 7.98 -5.21
CA LEU A 53 -6.12 7.78 -6.25
C LEU A 53 -4.72 8.09 -5.73
N LYS A 54 -4.52 9.25 -5.10
CA LYS A 54 -3.23 9.62 -4.47
C LYS A 54 -2.79 8.56 -3.45
N ARG A 55 -3.71 8.11 -2.59
CA ARG A 55 -3.43 7.08 -1.59
C ARG A 55 -3.08 5.73 -2.22
N CYS A 56 -3.76 5.35 -3.29
CA CYS A 56 -3.47 4.12 -4.04
C CYS A 56 -2.08 4.18 -4.71
N ILE A 57 -1.72 5.30 -5.34
CA ILE A 57 -0.39 5.47 -5.96
C ILE A 57 0.71 5.34 -4.90
N TRP A 58 0.59 6.08 -3.79
CA TRP A 58 1.54 6.03 -2.68
C TRP A 58 1.63 4.63 -2.07
N GLY A 59 0.48 3.98 -1.81
CA GLY A 59 0.43 2.63 -1.25
C GLY A 59 1.04 1.60 -2.19
N TYR A 60 0.84 1.75 -3.49
CA TYR A 60 1.39 0.83 -4.49
C TYR A 60 2.91 0.93 -4.60
N HIS A 61 3.48 2.14 -4.52
CA HIS A 61 4.94 2.33 -4.48
C HIS A 61 5.62 1.63 -3.31
N ARG A 62 4.94 1.53 -2.16
CA ARG A 62 5.46 0.85 -0.96
C ARG A 62 5.46 -0.67 -1.05
N LEU A 63 4.67 -1.26 -1.95
CA LEU A 63 4.57 -2.71 -2.07
C LEU A 63 5.86 -3.32 -2.64
N SER A 64 6.26 -4.44 -2.05
CA SER A 64 7.28 -5.30 -2.65
C SER A 64 6.85 -5.81 -4.04
N PRO A 65 7.79 -6.24 -4.89
CA PRO A 65 7.46 -6.77 -6.23
C PRO A 65 6.45 -7.94 -6.20
N LYS A 66 6.48 -8.76 -5.15
CA LYS A 66 5.52 -9.84 -4.94
C LYS A 66 4.12 -9.29 -4.66
N MET A 67 4.03 -8.28 -3.80
CA MET A 67 2.76 -7.70 -3.40
C MET A 67 2.15 -6.79 -4.46
N LYS A 68 2.97 -6.11 -5.28
CA LYS A 68 2.51 -5.44 -6.51
C LYS A 68 1.74 -6.38 -7.42
N LYS A 69 2.30 -7.57 -7.70
CA LYS A 69 1.63 -8.61 -8.50
C LYS A 69 0.32 -9.12 -7.87
N LYS A 70 0.20 -9.07 -6.53
CA LYS A 70 -1.06 -9.40 -5.83
C LYS A 70 -2.08 -8.28 -6.03
N CYS A 71 -1.66 -7.04 -5.80
CA CYS A 71 -2.48 -5.84 -5.95
C CYS A 71 -3.06 -5.69 -7.37
N GLN A 72 -2.23 -5.89 -8.40
CA GLN A 72 -2.64 -5.85 -9.81
C GLN A 72 -3.75 -6.85 -10.19
N LYS A 73 -3.94 -7.91 -9.40
CA LYS A 73 -4.96 -8.93 -9.64
C LYS A 73 -6.24 -8.71 -8.84
N MET A 74 -6.29 -7.65 -8.03
CA MET A 74 -7.45 -7.34 -7.21
C MET A 74 -8.60 -6.82 -8.08
N THR A 75 -9.81 -7.08 -7.59
CA THR A 75 -11.05 -6.61 -8.18
C THR A 75 -12.00 -6.21 -7.07
N TYR A 76 -12.98 -5.38 -7.42
CA TYR A 76 -14.00 -4.90 -6.52
C TYR A 76 -15.37 -5.10 -7.15
N SER A 77 -16.42 -5.13 -6.34
CA SER A 77 -17.80 -5.14 -6.83
C SER A 77 -18.16 -3.85 -7.56
N ASP A 78 -17.57 -2.72 -7.17
CA ASP A 78 -17.73 -1.42 -7.82
C ASP A 78 -16.70 -1.25 -8.94
N SER A 79 -17.16 -1.09 -10.19
CA SER A 79 -16.32 -0.88 -11.35
C SER A 79 -15.50 0.42 -11.28
N THR A 80 -15.97 1.43 -10.54
CA THR A 80 -15.25 2.68 -10.31
C THR A 80 -13.96 2.42 -9.55
N LEU A 81 -14.02 1.56 -8.52
CA LEU A 81 -12.85 1.20 -7.72
C LEU A 81 -11.85 0.36 -8.53
N VAL A 82 -12.34 -0.51 -9.43
CA VAL A 82 -11.49 -1.26 -10.36
C VAL A 82 -10.75 -0.30 -11.29
N GLY A 83 -11.47 0.67 -11.89
CA GLY A 83 -10.86 1.69 -12.75
C GLY A 83 -9.83 2.55 -12.02
N LEU A 84 -10.15 2.99 -10.80
CA LEU A 84 -9.24 3.77 -9.97
C LEU A 84 -7.96 2.99 -9.64
N LEU A 85 -8.08 1.71 -9.28
CA LEU A 85 -6.90 0.88 -9.03
C LEU A 85 -6.04 0.72 -10.28
N GLN A 86 -6.64 0.50 -11.44
CA GLN A 86 -5.92 0.39 -12.71
C GLN A 86 -5.19 1.69 -13.06
N GLU A 87 -5.85 2.84 -12.87
CA GLU A 87 -5.24 4.16 -13.07
C GLU A 87 -4.06 4.37 -12.12
N ALA A 88 -4.23 4.04 -10.84
CA ALA A 88 -3.17 4.17 -9.83
C ALA A 88 -1.94 3.34 -10.19
N VAL A 89 -2.14 2.06 -10.56
CA VAL A 89 -1.07 1.15 -10.97
C VAL A 89 -0.35 1.68 -12.20
N SER A 90 -1.09 2.08 -13.24
CA SER A 90 -0.52 2.61 -14.47
C SER A 90 0.30 3.87 -14.21
N THR A 91 -0.22 4.77 -13.38
CA THR A 91 0.47 6.03 -13.01
C THR A 91 1.76 5.73 -12.26
N ALA A 92 1.71 4.90 -11.22
CA ALA A 92 2.87 4.55 -10.41
C ALA A 92 3.98 3.84 -11.21
N GLU A 93 3.63 2.93 -12.13
CA GLU A 93 4.62 2.26 -12.97
C GLU A 93 5.28 3.22 -13.97
N ASN A 94 4.53 4.18 -14.53
CA ASN A 94 5.07 5.19 -15.43
C ASN A 94 6.05 6.15 -14.73
N GLU A 95 5.76 6.55 -13.49
CA GLU A 95 6.65 7.39 -12.67
C GLU A 95 8.02 6.73 -12.42
N LEU A 96 8.05 5.39 -12.26
CA LEU A 96 9.28 4.63 -12.07
C LEU A 96 10.13 4.53 -13.35
N VAL A 97 9.50 4.60 -14.53
CA VAL A 97 10.18 4.57 -15.83
C VAL A 97 10.81 5.92 -16.14
N CYS A 98 10.14 7.03 -15.85
CA CYS A 98 10.68 8.38 -16.09
C CYS A 98 11.76 8.82 -15.09
N SER A 99 11.95 8.08 -14.00
CA SER A 99 12.96 8.34 -12.97
C SER A 99 14.30 7.61 -13.19
N LYS A 100 14.45 6.91 -14.33
CA LYS A 100 15.66 6.19 -14.75
C LYS A 100 16.21 6.77 -16.05
#